data_AF-X1NFR1-F1
#
_entry.id   AF-X1NFR1-F1
#
_cell.length_a   1.000
_cell.length_b   1.000
_cell.length_c   1.000
_cell.angle_alpha   90.00
_cell.angle_beta   90.00
_cell.angle_gamma   90.00
#
_symmetry.space_group_name_H-M   'P 1'
#
loop_
_entity.id
_entity.type
_entity.pdbx_description
1 polymer ?
#
loop_
_entity_poly.entity_id
_entity_poly.type
_entity_poly.pdbx_seq_one_letter_code
_entity_poly.pdbx_strand_id
1 'polypeptide(L)'
;MPGVKGGFFSIGATGSIGKGKKSKMGKAVPAAPPPPPQEITIGGDPDDHPMDWGGGSTLITDGPADGTGKITKVAFYAKSTTYNPYFGIFYRTGPNLYTCRDWVQIMGTYFRKEVHDVDVDLDVVEGDYLGMYWRYNEGEVGKASAPPQWYKSGNQMGCVDAEFSPPWPGTGISLAGSG
;
A
#
# COMPACT_ATOMS: atom_id res chain seq x y z
N MET A 1 -9.43 -23.13 31.85
CA MET A 1 -8.28 -22.45 31.22
C MET A 1 -7.01 -23.12 31.72
N PRO A 2 -6.21 -23.77 30.85
CA PRO A 2 -5.01 -24.52 31.27
C PRO A 2 -3.83 -23.57 31.53
N GLY A 3 -3.14 -23.78 32.66
CA GLY A 3 -2.01 -22.97 33.11
C GLY A 3 -0.71 -23.26 32.34
N VAL A 4 -0.01 -22.20 31.94
CA VAL A 4 1.29 -22.26 31.28
C VAL A 4 2.36 -22.69 32.28
N LYS A 5 2.92 -23.90 32.12
CA LYS A 5 4.08 -24.38 32.89
C LYS A 5 5.35 -23.69 32.35
N GLY A 6 5.93 -22.76 33.10
CA GLY A 6 7.24 -22.21 32.82
C GLY A 6 8.33 -23.29 32.96
N GLY A 7 9.03 -23.61 31.88
CA GLY A 7 10.18 -24.50 31.88
C GLY A 7 11.44 -23.78 32.36
N PHE A 8 12.16 -24.38 33.30
CA PHE A 8 13.50 -23.94 33.69
C PHE A 8 14.54 -24.72 32.88
N PHE A 9 15.37 -24.02 32.11
CA PHE A 9 16.53 -24.62 31.44
C PHE A 9 17.81 -24.21 32.17
N SER A 10 18.70 -25.17 32.41
CA SER A 10 20.06 -24.93 32.90
C SER A 10 21.08 -25.59 31.98
N ILE A 11 22.04 -24.82 31.50
CA ILE A 11 23.20 -25.32 30.73
C ILE A 11 24.32 -25.59 31.74
N GLY A 12 24.79 -26.83 31.82
CA GLY A 12 25.97 -27.23 32.58
C GLY A 12 27.10 -27.60 31.64
N ALA A 13 28.23 -26.89 31.69
CA ALA A 13 29.47 -27.30 31.04
C ALA A 13 30.31 -28.13 32.02
N THR A 14 30.70 -29.34 31.64
CA THR A 14 31.64 -30.17 32.39
C THR A 14 33.01 -30.11 31.74
N GLY A 15 33.95 -29.40 32.36
CA GLY A 15 35.39 -29.51 32.13
C GLY A 15 36.08 -30.21 33.30
N SER A 16 37.20 -30.88 33.04
CA SER A 16 37.96 -31.72 33.98
C SER A 16 38.72 -30.97 35.10
N ILE A 17 38.41 -29.68 35.34
CA ILE A 17 39.10 -28.84 36.32
C ILE A 17 38.06 -28.09 37.16
N GLY A 18 37.67 -28.67 38.29
CA GLY A 18 37.04 -27.97 39.42
C GLY A 18 35.59 -27.47 39.24
N LYS A 19 34.77 -27.62 40.29
CA LYS A 19 33.40 -27.05 40.33
C LYS A 19 33.45 -25.52 40.34
N GLY A 20 33.15 -24.89 39.21
CA GLY A 20 32.90 -23.45 39.12
C GLY A 20 31.67 -23.02 39.94
N LYS A 21 31.72 -21.82 40.52
CA LYS A 21 30.59 -21.21 41.25
C LYS A 21 29.37 -21.09 40.32
N LYS A 22 28.20 -21.51 40.80
CA LYS A 22 26.93 -21.42 40.05
C LYS A 22 26.53 -19.95 39.84
N SER A 23 26.30 -19.57 38.59
CA SER A 23 25.76 -18.25 38.22
C SER A 23 24.33 -18.08 38.71
N LYS A 24 23.98 -16.90 39.26
CA LYS A 24 22.58 -16.54 39.56
C LYS A 24 21.82 -16.41 38.24
N MET A 25 20.74 -17.16 38.07
CA MET A 25 19.83 -17.02 36.94
C MET A 25 19.19 -15.63 36.98
N GLY A 26 19.50 -14.80 35.99
CA GLY A 26 18.70 -13.62 35.67
C GLY A 26 17.31 -14.08 35.22
N LYS A 27 16.26 -13.47 35.80
CA LYS A 27 14.88 -13.71 35.39
C LYS A 27 14.75 -13.18 33.96
N ALA A 28 14.48 -14.05 32.99
CA ALA A 28 14.18 -13.61 31.63
C ALA A 28 12.99 -12.66 31.69
N VAL A 29 13.19 -11.43 31.21
CA VAL A 29 12.09 -10.49 31.01
C VAL A 29 11.14 -11.17 30.02
N PRO A 30 9.83 -11.32 30.34
CA PRO A 30 8.89 -11.91 29.40
C PRO A 30 8.97 -11.12 28.08
N ALA A 31 9.07 -11.85 26.96
CA ALA A 31 9.02 -11.23 25.64
C ALA A 31 7.76 -10.36 25.57
N ALA A 32 7.90 -9.12 25.09
CA ALA A 32 6.76 -8.27 24.83
C ALA A 32 5.78 -9.03 23.93
N PRO A 33 4.45 -8.90 24.14
CA PRO A 33 3.49 -9.49 23.24
C PRO A 33 3.78 -9.03 21.80
N PRO A 34 3.58 -9.89 20.78
CA PRO A 34 3.77 -9.50 19.40
C PRO A 34 2.93 -8.25 19.12
N PRO A 35 3.46 -7.27 18.35
CA PRO A 35 2.67 -6.12 17.95
C PRO A 35 1.38 -6.59 17.27
N PRO A 36 0.27 -5.84 17.41
CA PRO A 36 -0.94 -6.12 16.65
C PRO A 36 -0.62 -6.25 15.16
N PRO A 37 -1.37 -7.07 14.40
CA PRO A 37 -1.32 -7.00 12.95
C PRO A 37 -1.47 -5.54 12.52
N GLN A 38 -0.50 -5.03 11.76
CA GLN A 38 -0.59 -3.69 11.19
C GLN A 38 -1.53 -3.76 10.00
N GLU A 39 -2.53 -2.87 9.96
CA GLU A 39 -3.32 -2.67 8.75
C GLU A 39 -2.40 -2.07 7.67
N ILE A 40 -2.52 -2.57 6.45
CA ILE A 40 -1.75 -2.11 5.31
C ILE A 40 -2.45 -0.88 4.76
N THR A 41 -1.70 0.20 4.54
CA THR A 41 -2.20 1.43 3.91
C THR A 41 -1.32 1.82 2.72
N ILE A 42 -1.93 2.40 1.69
CA ILE A 42 -1.25 2.85 0.47
C ILE A 42 -1.97 4.09 -0.10
N GLY A 43 -1.21 5.04 -0.64
CA GLY A 43 -1.76 6.28 -1.18
C GLY A 43 -2.07 7.36 -0.14
N GLY A 44 -2.95 8.29 -0.51
CA GLY A 44 -3.40 9.41 0.33
C GLY A 44 -4.92 9.45 0.47
N ASP A 45 -5.42 10.08 1.53
CA ASP A 45 -6.85 10.18 1.81
C ASP A 45 -7.64 10.72 0.60
N PRO A 46 -8.78 10.10 0.23
CA PRO A 46 -9.56 10.58 -0.89
C PRO A 46 -10.40 11.82 -0.51
N ASP A 47 -10.08 12.97 -1.10
CA ASP A 47 -10.78 14.26 -0.90
C ASP A 47 -11.12 14.97 -2.24
N ASP A 48 -12.01 15.97 -2.18
CA ASP A 48 -12.36 16.83 -3.34
C ASP A 48 -11.26 17.85 -3.56
N HIS A 49 -10.58 17.74 -4.68
CA HIS A 49 -9.48 18.62 -5.02
C HIS A 49 -9.87 19.65 -6.13
N PRO A 50 -9.12 20.77 -6.25
CA PRO A 50 -9.49 21.86 -7.17
C PRO A 50 -9.09 21.63 -8.63
N MET A 51 -8.32 20.58 -8.95
CA MET A 51 -7.90 20.23 -10.32
C MET A 51 -8.47 18.87 -10.71
N ASP A 52 -8.64 18.70 -12.02
CA ASP A 52 -9.14 17.49 -12.64
C ASP A 52 -8.17 17.02 -13.73
N TRP A 53 -8.22 15.71 -14.04
CA TRP A 53 -7.46 15.12 -15.12
C TRP A 53 -8.37 14.38 -16.08
N GLY A 54 -8.23 14.71 -17.36
CA GLY A 54 -8.96 14.02 -18.43
C GLY A 54 -8.62 12.54 -18.46
N GLY A 55 -9.63 11.69 -18.60
CA GLY A 55 -9.43 10.25 -18.68
C GLY A 55 -8.59 9.80 -19.86
N GLY A 56 -8.27 8.51 -19.86
CA GLY A 56 -7.40 7.89 -20.86
C GLY A 56 -5.93 7.82 -20.44
N SER A 57 -5.61 8.08 -19.18
CA SER A 57 -4.26 7.92 -18.60
C SER A 57 -4.31 7.07 -17.33
N THR A 58 -3.23 6.33 -17.09
CA THR A 58 -2.97 5.70 -15.81
C THR A 58 -2.20 6.67 -14.94
N LEU A 59 -2.64 6.82 -13.70
CA LEU A 59 -2.03 7.67 -12.68
C LEU A 59 -1.61 6.81 -11.50
N ILE A 60 -0.44 7.10 -10.94
CA ILE A 60 0.13 6.38 -9.79
C ILE A 60 0.24 7.38 -8.65
N THR A 61 -0.32 7.02 -7.49
CA THR A 61 -0.27 7.83 -6.29
C THR A 61 1.15 7.94 -5.73
N ASP A 62 1.39 9.01 -5.00
CA ASP A 62 2.44 9.04 -3.98
C ASP A 62 1.97 8.32 -2.71
N GLY A 63 2.86 8.04 -1.76
CA GLY A 63 2.49 7.23 -0.60
C GLY A 63 2.61 5.74 -0.92
N PRO A 64 3.82 5.17 -0.80
CA PRO A 64 4.00 3.74 -0.98
C PRO A 64 3.31 2.96 0.15
N ALA A 65 3.06 1.68 -0.09
CA ALA A 65 2.54 0.75 0.90
C ALA A 65 3.46 0.70 2.11
N ASP A 66 2.87 0.76 3.30
CA ASP A 66 3.57 0.62 4.58
C ASP A 66 3.79 -0.84 5.01
N GLY A 67 3.26 -1.80 4.25
CA GLY A 67 3.31 -3.22 4.56
C GLY A 67 3.14 -4.13 3.34
N THR A 68 3.38 -5.43 3.57
CA THR A 68 3.23 -6.49 2.57
C THR A 68 2.03 -7.36 2.92
N GLY A 69 1.20 -7.70 1.94
CA GLY A 69 0.01 -8.52 2.11
C GLY A 69 -1.00 -8.29 1.01
N LYS A 70 -2.26 -8.04 1.39
CA LYS A 70 -3.35 -7.73 0.46
C LYS A 70 -4.04 -6.45 0.88
N ILE A 71 -4.31 -5.56 -0.07
CA ILE A 71 -5.35 -4.54 0.14
C ILE A 71 -6.69 -5.12 -0.28
N THR A 72 -7.73 -4.83 0.49
CA THR A 72 -9.10 -5.33 0.28
C THR A 72 -10.09 -4.22 -0.05
N LYS A 73 -9.69 -2.97 0.13
CA LYS A 73 -10.48 -1.80 -0.25
C LYS A 73 -9.63 -0.77 -0.96
N VAL A 74 -10.26 -0.10 -1.92
CA VAL A 74 -9.77 1.13 -2.53
C VAL A 74 -10.83 2.20 -2.33
N ALA A 75 -10.41 3.37 -1.88
CA ALA A 75 -11.23 4.54 -1.73
C ALA A 75 -10.76 5.62 -2.71
N PHE A 76 -11.68 6.18 -3.49
CA PHE A 76 -11.33 7.21 -4.48
C PHE A 76 -12.41 8.27 -4.66
N TYR A 77 -12.02 9.50 -5.00
CA TYR A 77 -12.95 10.57 -5.31
C TYR A 77 -13.16 10.74 -6.82
N ALA A 78 -14.42 10.81 -7.26
CA ALA A 78 -14.77 10.94 -8.67
C ALA A 78 -15.30 12.34 -9.00
N LYS A 79 -14.54 13.21 -9.70
CA LYS A 79 -15.06 14.56 -10.12
C LYS A 79 -16.26 14.45 -11.02
N SER A 80 -16.18 13.51 -11.94
CA SER A 80 -17.17 13.24 -12.95
C SER A 80 -17.56 11.77 -12.89
N THR A 81 -18.64 11.41 -13.57
CA THR A 81 -19.10 10.02 -13.56
C THR A 81 -18.04 9.11 -14.17
N THR A 82 -17.51 8.21 -13.37
CA THR A 82 -16.46 7.26 -13.77
C THR A 82 -17.09 5.90 -14.03
N TYR A 83 -16.67 5.25 -15.11
CA TYR A 83 -17.18 3.94 -15.53
C TYR A 83 -16.06 2.91 -15.55
N ASN A 84 -16.34 1.78 -14.92
CA ASN A 84 -15.49 0.61 -14.90
C ASN A 84 -13.98 0.91 -14.67
N PRO A 85 -13.61 1.64 -13.60
CA PRO A 85 -12.21 1.99 -13.35
C PRO A 85 -11.37 0.75 -13.10
N TYR A 86 -10.08 0.89 -13.40
CA TYR A 86 -9.07 -0.10 -13.09
C TYR A 86 -8.20 0.41 -11.95
N PHE A 87 -7.84 -0.48 -11.03
CA PHE A 87 -6.88 -0.22 -9.96
C PHE A 87 -5.74 -1.20 -10.08
N GLY A 88 -4.52 -0.75 -9.82
CA GLY A 88 -3.33 -1.59 -9.90
C GLY A 88 -2.28 -1.22 -8.87
N ILE A 89 -1.51 -2.23 -8.48
CA ILE A 89 -0.33 -2.10 -7.63
C ILE A 89 0.90 -2.01 -8.54
N PHE A 90 1.76 -1.04 -8.29
CA PHE A 90 2.94 -0.73 -9.11
C PHE A 90 4.18 -0.69 -8.24
N TYR A 91 5.32 -1.12 -8.78
CA TYR A 91 6.61 -0.93 -8.11
C TYR A 91 7.62 -0.28 -9.05
N ARG A 92 8.54 0.47 -8.46
CA ARG A 92 9.58 1.19 -9.20
C ARG A 92 10.75 0.27 -9.54
N THR A 93 11.16 0.28 -10.79
CA THR A 93 12.38 -0.37 -11.28
C THR A 93 13.45 0.63 -11.72
N GLY A 94 13.10 1.92 -11.75
CA GLY A 94 13.98 3.04 -12.05
C GLY A 94 13.36 4.38 -11.66
N PRO A 95 13.99 5.52 -12.00
CA PRO A 95 13.49 6.84 -11.62
C PRO A 95 12.04 7.09 -12.05
N ASN A 96 11.68 6.70 -13.27
CA ASN A 96 10.33 6.83 -13.83
C ASN A 96 9.83 5.52 -14.46
N LEU A 97 10.46 4.39 -14.12
CA LEU A 97 10.09 3.07 -14.64
C LEU A 97 9.26 2.33 -13.60
N TYR A 98 8.08 1.89 -14.01
CA TYR A 98 7.11 1.18 -13.18
C TYR A 98 6.71 -0.13 -13.82
N THR A 99 6.54 -1.15 -12.97
CA THR A 99 5.95 -2.43 -13.34
C THR A 99 4.67 -2.63 -12.52
N CYS A 100 3.60 -3.06 -13.17
CA CYS A 100 2.34 -3.41 -12.51
C CYS A 100 2.46 -4.84 -11.95
N ARG A 101 2.30 -4.98 -10.64
CA ARG A 101 2.33 -6.27 -9.93
C ARG A 101 1.01 -7.01 -10.06
N ASP A 102 -0.07 -6.32 -9.74
CA ASP A 102 -1.41 -6.86 -9.65
C ASP A 102 -2.42 -5.77 -10.02
N TRP A 103 -3.59 -6.16 -10.51
CA TRP A 103 -4.63 -5.21 -10.91
C TRP A 103 -6.01 -5.85 -10.99
N VAL A 104 -7.02 -5.01 -10.83
CA VAL A 104 -8.42 -5.38 -10.96
C VAL A 104 -9.18 -4.30 -11.72
N GLN A 105 -10.19 -4.72 -12.48
CA GLN A 105 -11.19 -3.81 -13.01
C GLN A 105 -12.46 -3.94 -12.19
N ILE A 106 -12.97 -2.82 -11.67
CA ILE A 106 -14.24 -2.83 -10.94
C ILE A 106 -15.36 -2.49 -11.90
N MET A 107 -16.38 -3.33 -11.99
CA MET A 107 -17.55 -3.09 -12.82
C MET A 107 -18.52 -2.17 -12.08
N GLY A 108 -18.86 -1.03 -12.68
CA GLY A 108 -19.74 -0.08 -12.03
C GLY A 108 -19.81 1.30 -12.69
N THR A 109 -20.78 2.07 -12.21
CA THR A 109 -20.89 3.51 -12.45
C THR A 109 -20.74 4.22 -11.13
N TYR A 110 -19.78 5.13 -11.05
CA TYR A 110 -19.44 5.89 -9.85
C TYR A 110 -19.82 7.34 -10.09
N PHE A 111 -20.78 7.86 -9.34
CA PHE A 111 -21.30 9.20 -9.57
C PHE A 111 -20.32 10.26 -9.11
N ARG A 112 -20.55 11.46 -9.64
CA ARG A 112 -19.65 12.60 -9.48
C ARG A 112 -19.75 13.23 -8.09
N LYS A 113 -18.67 13.87 -7.68
CA LYS A 113 -18.52 14.70 -6.49
C LYS A 113 -18.73 13.96 -5.17
N GLU A 114 -18.26 12.72 -5.11
CA GLU A 114 -18.30 11.90 -3.91
C GLU A 114 -17.12 10.94 -3.85
N VAL A 115 -16.79 10.50 -2.64
CA VAL A 115 -15.84 9.41 -2.37
C VAL A 115 -16.57 8.09 -2.52
N HIS A 116 -15.91 7.14 -3.16
CA HIS A 116 -16.38 5.78 -3.36
C HIS A 116 -15.42 4.79 -2.73
N ASP A 117 -15.97 3.87 -1.95
CA ASP A 117 -15.26 2.68 -1.51
C ASP A 117 -15.61 1.51 -2.41
N VAL A 118 -14.59 0.79 -2.87
CA VAL A 118 -14.74 -0.43 -3.66
C VAL A 118 -13.93 -1.56 -3.05
N ASP A 119 -14.53 -2.74 -3.01
CA ASP A 119 -13.83 -3.94 -2.59
C ASP A 119 -12.89 -4.40 -3.71
N VAL A 120 -11.66 -4.76 -3.33
CA VAL A 120 -10.61 -5.27 -4.21
C VAL A 120 -9.96 -6.51 -3.58
N ASP A 121 -9.13 -7.21 -4.35
CA ASP A 121 -8.23 -8.24 -3.84
C ASP A 121 -6.92 -8.08 -4.61
N LEU A 122 -5.99 -7.31 -4.04
CA LEU A 122 -4.73 -6.96 -4.69
C LEU A 122 -3.54 -7.27 -3.80
N ASP A 123 -2.60 -8.07 -4.32
CA ASP A 123 -1.34 -8.35 -3.64
C ASP A 123 -0.42 -7.12 -3.65
N VAL A 124 0.12 -6.79 -2.47
CA VAL A 124 0.97 -5.63 -2.26
C VAL A 124 2.24 -6.01 -1.49
N VAL A 125 3.35 -5.39 -1.84
CA VAL A 125 4.62 -5.44 -1.11
C VAL A 125 4.92 -4.05 -0.56
N GLU A 126 5.52 -4.00 0.63
CA GLU A 126 5.96 -2.75 1.25
C GLU A 126 6.82 -1.96 0.25
N GLY A 127 6.50 -0.68 0.04
CA GLY A 127 7.16 0.15 -0.97
C GLY A 127 6.44 0.23 -2.33
N ASP A 128 5.44 -0.61 -2.60
CA ASP A 128 4.62 -0.51 -3.82
C ASP A 128 3.71 0.72 -3.80
N TYR A 129 3.17 1.11 -4.95
CA TYR A 129 2.30 2.28 -5.14
C TYR A 129 0.97 1.85 -5.74
N LEU A 130 -0.12 2.51 -5.36
CA LEU A 130 -1.43 2.29 -5.96
C LEU A 130 -1.56 3.16 -7.22
N GLY A 131 -2.30 2.69 -8.21
CA GLY A 131 -2.61 3.46 -9.40
C GLY A 131 -4.00 3.18 -9.92
N MET A 132 -4.52 4.12 -10.70
CA MET A 132 -5.86 4.07 -11.27
C MET A 132 -5.83 4.42 -12.75
N TYR A 133 -6.66 3.72 -13.53
CA TYR A 133 -6.94 4.06 -14.92
C TYR A 133 -8.44 4.12 -15.16
N TRP A 134 -8.89 5.15 -15.87
CA TRP A 134 -10.26 5.27 -16.36
C TRP A 134 -10.26 5.71 -17.81
N ARG A 135 -11.18 5.14 -18.59
CA ARG A 135 -11.20 5.31 -20.05
C ARG A 135 -11.92 6.57 -20.52
N TYR A 136 -12.94 6.98 -19.80
CA TYR A 136 -13.86 8.04 -20.21
C TYR A 136 -14.08 9.04 -19.08
N ASN A 137 -14.31 10.29 -19.45
CA ASN A 137 -14.58 11.44 -18.56
C ASN A 137 -13.39 11.85 -17.68
N GLU A 138 -13.60 12.84 -16.82
CA GLU A 138 -12.60 13.41 -15.91
C GLU A 138 -12.59 12.62 -14.59
N GLY A 139 -11.43 12.10 -14.19
CA GLY A 139 -11.21 11.64 -12.82
C GLY A 139 -10.51 12.76 -12.06
N GLU A 140 -10.65 12.81 -10.74
CA GLU A 140 -9.89 13.82 -9.99
C GLU A 140 -8.41 13.47 -9.92
N VAL A 141 -7.61 14.49 -10.23
CA VAL A 141 -6.20 14.59 -9.88
C VAL A 141 -6.08 15.95 -9.23
N GLY A 142 -6.00 15.95 -7.93
CA GLY A 142 -5.94 17.18 -7.16
C GLY A 142 -4.66 17.95 -7.13
N LYS A 143 -4.78 19.14 -6.55
CA LYS A 143 -3.71 19.92 -5.93
C LYS A 143 -4.22 20.59 -4.66
N ALA A 144 -3.56 20.35 -3.52
CA ALA A 144 -2.92 21.39 -2.69
C ALA A 144 -2.40 20.79 -1.37
N SER A 145 -1.54 19.77 -1.46
CA SER A 145 -0.58 19.30 -0.41
C SER A 145 -0.16 17.84 -0.66
N ALA A 146 -0.90 17.10 -1.48
CA ALA A 146 -0.54 15.75 -1.86
C ALA A 146 0.78 15.75 -2.69
N PRO A 147 1.68 14.78 -2.44
CA PRO A 147 2.93 14.65 -3.16
C PRO A 147 2.76 14.45 -4.70
N PRO A 148 3.86 14.25 -5.44
CA PRO A 148 3.82 14.28 -6.90
C PRO A 148 3.39 12.93 -7.51
N GLN A 149 2.42 12.90 -8.45
CA GLN A 149 1.99 11.67 -9.18
C GLN A 149 2.70 11.38 -10.52
N TRP A 150 3.01 10.12 -10.78
CA TRP A 150 3.44 9.67 -12.11
C TRP A 150 2.23 9.37 -12.99
N TYR A 151 2.32 9.70 -14.28
CA TYR A 151 1.24 9.45 -15.23
C TYR A 151 1.74 8.92 -16.57
N LYS A 152 0.91 8.14 -17.25
CA LYS A 152 1.18 7.65 -18.61
C LYS A 152 -0.13 7.48 -19.37
N SER A 153 -0.16 7.93 -20.62
CA SER A 153 -1.34 7.73 -21.48
C SER A 153 -1.61 6.25 -21.73
N GLY A 154 -2.89 5.88 -21.76
CA GLY A 154 -3.37 4.52 -21.93
C GLY A 154 -3.52 3.74 -20.63
N ASN A 155 -4.12 2.56 -20.75
CA ASN A 155 -4.23 1.58 -19.67
C ASN A 155 -2.88 0.90 -19.47
N GLN A 156 -2.28 1.06 -18.28
CA GLN A 156 -0.98 0.47 -17.92
C GLN A 156 -1.11 -0.69 -16.93
N MET A 157 -2.31 -1.22 -16.73
CA MET A 157 -2.50 -2.44 -15.95
C MET A 157 -1.78 -3.60 -16.64
N GLY A 158 -0.89 -4.29 -15.91
CA GLY A 158 -0.02 -5.35 -16.43
C GLY A 158 1.23 -4.87 -17.18
N CYS A 159 1.61 -3.59 -17.08
CA CYS A 159 2.84 -3.09 -17.71
C CYS A 159 4.10 -3.66 -17.05
N VAL A 160 5.19 -3.76 -17.82
CA VAL A 160 6.54 -4.10 -17.33
C VAL A 160 7.51 -3.01 -17.75
N ASP A 161 8.25 -2.45 -16.79
CA ASP A 161 9.24 -1.38 -16.98
C ASP A 161 8.74 -0.23 -17.87
N ALA A 162 7.47 0.16 -17.69
CA ALA A 162 6.89 1.25 -18.45
C ALA A 162 7.43 2.59 -17.93
N GLU A 163 7.86 3.45 -18.85
CA GLU A 163 8.28 4.80 -18.52
C GLU A 163 7.06 5.72 -18.37
N PHE A 164 6.85 6.23 -17.15
CA PHE A 164 5.84 7.22 -16.82
C PHE A 164 6.44 8.62 -16.91
N SER A 165 5.61 9.61 -17.26
CA SER A 165 6.02 11.00 -17.17
C SER A 165 6.23 11.38 -15.70
N PRO A 166 7.26 12.19 -15.42
CA PRO A 166 7.48 12.68 -14.08
C PRO A 166 6.29 13.54 -13.64
N PRO A 167 6.10 13.64 -12.33
CA PRO A 167 4.97 14.35 -11.75
C PRO A 167 5.03 15.85 -12.00
N TRP A 168 3.86 16.44 -12.21
CA TRP A 168 3.72 17.89 -12.24
C TRP A 168 3.72 18.42 -10.81
N PRO A 169 4.49 19.48 -10.49
CA PRO A 169 4.58 19.99 -9.13
C PRO A 169 3.21 20.37 -8.53
N GLY A 170 2.85 19.63 -7.48
CA GLY A 170 1.61 19.80 -6.73
C GLY A 170 0.40 19.12 -7.36
N THR A 171 0.56 18.07 -8.17
CA THR A 171 -0.57 17.21 -8.55
C THR A 171 -0.56 15.92 -7.72
N GLY A 172 -1.60 15.64 -6.94
CA GLY A 172 -1.83 14.43 -6.11
C GLY A 172 -3.20 13.78 -6.41
N ILE A 173 -3.35 12.46 -6.25
CA ILE A 173 -4.56 11.75 -6.70
C ILE A 173 -5.43 11.39 -5.51
N SER A 174 -6.72 11.59 -5.74
CA SER A 174 -7.90 11.08 -5.03
C SER A 174 -7.93 9.60 -4.66
N LEU A 175 -6.89 8.96 -4.11
CA LEU A 175 -6.78 7.50 -4.12
C LEU A 175 -6.03 6.90 -2.91
N ALA A 176 -6.74 6.09 -2.13
CA ALA A 176 -6.21 5.30 -1.02
C ALA A 176 -6.53 3.81 -1.18
N GLY A 177 -5.70 2.95 -0.61
CA GLY A 177 -5.98 1.53 -0.41
C GLY A 177 -5.74 1.09 1.03
N SER A 178 -6.50 0.09 1.49
CA SER A 178 -6.33 -0.49 2.83
C SER A 178 -6.60 -2.00 2.87
N GLY A 179 -5.99 -2.72 3.83
CA GLY A 179 -6.25 -4.15 4.06
C GLY A 179 -5.61 -4.75 5.30
#